data_AF-A0A5C2LG63-F1
#
_entry.id   AF-A0A5C2LG63-F1
#
_cell.length_a   1.000
_cell.length_b   1.000
_cell.length_c   1.000
_cell.angle_alpha   90.00
_cell.angle_beta   90.00
_cell.angle_gamma   90.00
#
_symmetry.space_group_name_H-M   'P 1'
#
loop_
_entity.id
_entity.type
_entity.pdbx_description
1 polymer ?
#
loop_
_entity_poly.entity_id
_entity_poly.type
_entity_poly.pdbx_seq_one_letter_code
_entity_poly.pdbx_strand_id
1 'polypeptide(L)'
;MEAAAALRRHGGEVTLLHRGSGLMAPLTDAFAADELRQQLEARGIRCVLACRIAAIDADGVRLADGRVFRAARVVLATGVQPDSRLAAQSGVLCQRGSWSTVRWPPRCRGSAPSANVAKLTARHGAGGSLPASGRGAGGSPVRRPGEGFVWQDAGTRLKVTGIELFSAGEQQAGEQDDIYTSWDPIDRHYRRLLLRDGRLRGVLLMGDCTAAAALTARPESDEPATVDWAF
;
A
#
# COMPACT_ATOMS: atom_id res chain seq x y z
N MET A 1 -6.87 -0.39 10.12
CA MET A 1 -6.41 0.73 10.98
C MET A 1 -7.37 1.90 10.92
N GLU A 2 -7.73 2.40 9.73
CA GLU A 2 -8.71 3.49 9.57
C GLU A 2 -10.04 3.20 10.30
N ALA A 3 -10.59 1.99 10.15
CA ALA A 3 -11.78 1.57 10.88
C ALA A 3 -11.59 1.58 12.40
N ALA A 4 -10.43 1.16 12.90
CA ALA A 4 -10.12 1.18 14.34
C ALA A 4 -10.06 2.62 14.87
N ALA A 5 -9.44 3.53 14.11
CA ALA A 5 -9.39 4.95 14.46
C ALA A 5 -10.77 5.61 14.41
N ALA A 6 -11.59 5.29 13.41
CA ALA A 6 -12.96 5.79 13.31
C ALA A 6 -13.82 5.30 14.49
N LEU A 7 -13.78 4.00 14.81
CA LEU A 7 -14.51 3.44 15.96
C LEU A 7 -14.07 4.06 17.29
N ARG A 8 -12.76 4.27 17.45
CA ARG A 8 -12.22 4.90 18.66
C ARG A 8 -12.69 6.35 18.81
N ARG A 9 -12.73 7.11 17.73
CA ARG A 9 -13.27 8.48 17.71
C ARG A 9 -14.75 8.55 18.11
N HIS A 10 -15.51 7.49 17.92
CA HIS A 10 -16.91 7.39 18.37
C HIS A 10 -17.06 6.85 19.80
N GLY A 11 -15.98 6.82 20.59
CA GLY A 11 -16.02 6.48 22.01
C GLY A 11 -15.93 4.99 22.34
N GLY A 12 -15.77 4.12 21.33
CA GLY A 12 -15.57 2.69 21.57
C GLY A 12 -14.21 2.39 22.21
N GLU A 13 -14.16 1.37 23.06
CA GLU A 13 -12.90 0.68 23.36
C GLU A 13 -12.52 -0.19 22.15
N VAL A 14 -11.29 -0.02 21.65
CA VAL A 14 -10.86 -0.68 20.42
C VAL A 14 -9.57 -1.44 20.66
N THR A 15 -9.60 -2.73 20.38
CA THR A 15 -8.40 -3.56 20.27
C THR A 15 -8.19 -3.94 18.81
N LEU A 16 -7.03 -3.56 18.25
CA LEU A 16 -6.59 -3.94 16.91
C LEU A 16 -5.74 -5.21 17.01
N LEU A 17 -6.27 -6.32 16.50
CA LEU A 17 -5.54 -7.58 16.38
C LEU A 17 -4.87 -7.65 15.00
N HIS A 18 -3.57 -7.90 14.96
CA HIS A 18 -2.80 -8.01 13.72
C HIS A 18 -1.89 -9.24 13.71
N ARG A 19 -1.90 -9.95 12.58
CA ARG A 19 -1.12 -11.19 12.39
C ARG A 19 0.38 -10.95 12.25
N GLY A 20 0.77 -9.88 11.58
CA GLY A 20 2.18 -9.54 11.40
C GLY A 20 2.79 -8.98 12.68
N SER A 21 4.13 -8.99 12.74
CA SER A 21 4.90 -8.32 13.79
C SER A 21 4.93 -6.79 13.63
N GLY A 22 4.65 -6.27 12.43
CA GLY A 22 4.62 -4.85 12.12
C GLY A 22 3.35 -4.45 11.38
N LEU A 23 2.80 -3.29 11.73
CA LEU A 23 1.62 -2.72 11.06
C LEU A 23 1.98 -2.25 9.65
N MET A 24 1.04 -2.43 8.71
CA MET A 24 1.17 -2.05 7.29
C MET A 24 2.23 -2.77 6.46
N ALA A 25 2.88 -3.82 6.98
CA ALA A 25 3.79 -4.63 6.17
C ALA A 25 3.09 -5.16 4.89
N PRO A 26 3.74 -5.11 3.71
CA PRO A 26 5.14 -4.71 3.48
C PRO A 26 5.34 -3.20 3.20
N LEU A 27 4.33 -2.35 3.33
CA LEU A 27 4.39 -0.91 3.00
C LEU A 27 5.24 -0.07 3.97
N THR A 28 5.64 -0.65 5.09
CA THR A 28 6.42 -0.02 6.15
C THR A 28 7.65 -0.84 6.46
N ASP A 29 8.69 -0.18 6.95
CA ASP A 29 9.81 -0.82 7.62
C ASP A 29 9.48 -1.03 9.11
N ALA A 30 10.42 -1.65 9.84
CA ALA A 30 10.21 -1.94 11.26
C ALA A 30 10.06 -0.66 12.10
N PHE A 31 10.81 0.41 11.79
CA PHE A 31 10.76 1.65 12.53
C PHE A 31 9.41 2.36 12.34
N ALA A 32 8.98 2.58 11.10
CA ALA A 32 7.68 3.19 10.83
C ALA A 32 6.52 2.34 11.33
N ALA A 33 6.63 1.00 11.29
CA ALA A 33 5.61 0.12 11.83
C ALA A 33 5.43 0.30 13.36
N ASP A 34 6.53 0.50 14.09
CA ASP A 34 6.49 0.74 15.52
C ASP A 34 6.00 2.15 15.87
N GLU A 35 6.48 3.19 15.17
CA GLU A 35 5.96 4.56 15.35
C GLU A 35 4.46 4.63 15.07
N LEU A 36 3.98 3.96 14.02
CA LEU A 36 2.55 3.86 13.73
C LEU A 36 1.79 3.18 14.88
N ARG A 37 2.34 2.10 15.45
CA ARG A 37 1.75 1.41 16.61
C ARG A 37 1.65 2.36 17.80
N GLN A 38 2.73 3.03 18.16
CA GLN A 38 2.77 3.99 19.26
C GLN A 38 1.75 5.12 19.06
N GLN A 39 1.64 5.67 17.85
CA GLN A 39 0.69 6.72 17.53
C GLN A 39 -0.78 6.25 17.63
N LEU A 40 -1.08 5.00 17.26
CA LEU A 40 -2.42 4.43 17.46
C LEU A 40 -2.71 4.18 18.95
N GLU A 41 -1.74 3.70 19.71
CA GLU A 41 -1.86 3.48 21.16
C GLU A 41 -2.06 4.78 21.94
N ALA A 42 -1.34 5.85 21.58
CA ALA A 42 -1.53 7.18 22.15
C ALA A 42 -2.96 7.73 21.91
N ARG A 43 -3.68 7.19 20.92
CA ARG A 43 -5.08 7.52 20.63
C ARG A 43 -6.07 6.57 21.34
N GLY A 44 -5.58 5.69 22.19
CA GLY A 44 -6.36 4.72 22.96
C GLY A 44 -6.79 3.49 22.15
N ILE A 45 -6.07 3.15 21.08
CA ILE A 45 -6.28 1.91 20.32
C ILE A 45 -5.25 0.90 20.81
N ARG A 46 -5.70 -0.16 21.50
CA ARG A 46 -4.80 -1.22 21.95
C ARG A 46 -4.37 -2.05 20.75
N CYS A 47 -3.07 -2.09 20.45
CA CYS A 47 -2.53 -2.91 19.37
C CYS A 47 -2.02 -4.25 19.92
N VAL A 48 -2.42 -5.36 19.31
CA VAL A 48 -1.91 -6.71 19.62
C VAL A 48 -1.38 -7.31 18.33
N LEU A 49 -0.06 -7.31 18.20
CA LEU A 49 0.65 -7.79 17.01
C LEU A 49 1.05 -9.27 17.16
N ALA A 50 1.56 -9.84 16.07
CA ALA A 50 2.01 -11.24 15.99
C ALA A 50 0.97 -12.24 16.52
N CYS A 51 -0.32 -11.96 16.34
CA CYS A 51 -1.39 -12.78 16.87
C CYS A 51 -2.22 -13.47 15.77
N ARG A 52 -2.62 -14.72 16.03
CA ARG A 52 -3.52 -15.45 15.13
C ARG A 52 -4.85 -15.65 15.83
N ILE A 53 -5.94 -15.23 15.19
CA ILE A 53 -7.30 -15.54 15.65
C ILE A 53 -7.55 -17.04 15.39
N ALA A 54 -7.96 -17.75 16.44
CA ALA A 54 -8.38 -19.16 16.36
C ALA A 54 -9.89 -19.28 16.17
N ALA A 55 -10.67 -18.44 16.86
CA ALA A 55 -12.12 -18.42 16.76
C ALA A 55 -12.69 -17.02 17.06
N ILE A 56 -13.87 -16.75 16.51
CA ILE A 56 -14.73 -15.64 16.90
C ILE A 56 -15.98 -16.29 17.50
N ASP A 57 -16.14 -16.11 18.80
CA ASP A 57 -17.24 -16.67 19.58
C ASP A 57 -18.30 -15.57 19.80
N ALA A 58 -19.46 -15.91 20.39
CA ALA A 58 -20.56 -14.96 20.60
C ALA A 58 -20.15 -13.73 21.42
N ASP A 59 -19.25 -13.90 22.40
CA ASP A 59 -18.86 -12.86 23.35
C ASP A 59 -17.47 -12.26 23.07
N GLY A 60 -16.80 -12.64 21.97
CA GLY A 60 -15.47 -12.10 21.66
C GLY A 60 -14.61 -12.93 20.72
N VAL A 61 -13.29 -12.74 20.84
CA VAL A 61 -12.28 -13.33 19.95
C VAL A 61 -11.29 -14.14 20.77
N ARG A 62 -11.05 -15.40 20.38
CA ARG A 62 -10.02 -16.27 20.96
C ARG A 62 -8.82 -16.36 20.02
N LEU A 63 -7.64 -16.13 20.57
CA LEU A 63 -6.36 -16.28 19.88
C LEU A 63 -5.86 -17.73 19.95
N ALA A 64 -4.97 -18.08 19.01
CA ALA A 64 -4.33 -19.40 18.95
C ALA A 64 -3.41 -19.69 20.14
N ASP A 65 -2.93 -18.65 20.83
CA ASP A 65 -2.15 -18.77 22.06
C ASP A 65 -3.01 -18.85 23.33
N GLY A 66 -4.33 -18.95 23.17
CA GLY A 66 -5.28 -19.09 24.28
C GLY A 66 -5.78 -17.77 24.87
N ARG A 67 -5.20 -16.62 24.52
CA ARG A 67 -5.71 -15.32 24.99
C ARG A 67 -7.12 -15.05 24.44
N VAL A 68 -7.96 -14.43 25.25
CA VAL A 68 -9.35 -14.10 24.90
C VAL A 68 -9.60 -12.60 25.06
N PHE A 69 -10.26 -12.01 24.06
CA PHE A 69 -10.65 -10.61 24.04
C PHE A 69 -12.17 -10.52 23.94
N ARG A 70 -12.82 -10.00 24.99
CA ARG A 70 -14.27 -9.74 24.94
C ARG A 70 -14.57 -8.59 23.99
N ALA A 71 -15.60 -8.76 23.17
CA ALA A 71 -16.02 -7.73 22.23
C ALA A 71 -17.51 -7.87 21.91
N ALA A 72 -18.24 -6.76 21.97
CA ALA A 72 -19.63 -6.71 21.51
C ALA A 72 -19.74 -6.68 19.97
N ARG A 73 -18.67 -6.29 19.28
CA ARG A 73 -18.59 -6.22 17.82
C ARG A 73 -17.19 -6.60 17.34
N VAL A 74 -17.13 -7.33 16.23
CA VAL A 74 -15.88 -7.70 15.56
C VAL A 74 -15.92 -7.20 14.13
N VAL A 75 -14.92 -6.42 13.73
CA VAL A 75 -14.76 -5.93 12.36
C VAL A 75 -13.60 -6.66 11.70
N LEU A 76 -13.90 -7.38 10.62
CA LEU A 76 -12.89 -8.08 9.83
C LEU A 76 -12.33 -7.14 8.75
N ALA A 77 -11.05 -6.82 8.86
CA ALA A 77 -10.31 -6.01 7.90
C ALA A 77 -9.07 -6.77 7.41
N THR A 78 -9.28 -7.99 6.92
CA THR A 78 -8.21 -8.96 6.55
C THR A 78 -7.81 -8.92 5.07
N GLY A 79 -8.24 -7.91 4.34
CA GLY A 79 -7.94 -7.71 2.92
C GLY A 79 -9.20 -7.80 2.04
N VAL A 80 -9.00 -7.65 0.74
CA VAL A 80 -10.05 -7.81 -0.28
C VAL A 80 -9.60 -8.84 -1.31
N GLN A 81 -10.57 -9.50 -1.93
CA GLN A 81 -10.32 -10.36 -3.08
C GLN A 81 -10.96 -9.72 -4.32
N PRO A 82 -10.19 -9.42 -5.38
CA PRO A 82 -10.77 -8.86 -6.60
C PRO A 82 -11.71 -9.87 -7.26
N ASP A 83 -12.84 -9.39 -7.77
CA ASP A 83 -13.76 -10.21 -8.55
C ASP A 83 -13.22 -10.39 -9.97
N SER A 84 -12.57 -11.52 -10.22
CA SER A 84 -11.98 -11.88 -11.51
C SER A 84 -12.88 -12.75 -12.38
N ARG A 85 -14.16 -12.94 -12.02
CA ARG A 85 -15.07 -13.87 -12.74
C ARG A 85 -15.20 -13.50 -14.23
N LEU A 86 -15.44 -12.23 -14.53
CA LEU A 86 -15.61 -11.75 -15.91
C LEU A 86 -14.34 -11.95 -16.75
N ALA A 87 -13.18 -11.67 -16.16
CA ALA A 87 -11.89 -11.84 -16.84
C ALA A 87 -11.60 -13.32 -17.12
N ALA A 88 -11.85 -14.20 -16.15
CA ALA A 88 -11.71 -15.64 -16.33
C ALA A 88 -12.62 -16.18 -17.43
N GLN A 89 -13.88 -15.74 -17.48
CA GLN A 89 -14.83 -16.12 -18.55
C GLN A 89 -14.40 -15.62 -19.93
N SER A 90 -13.63 -14.52 -19.99
CA SER A 90 -13.16 -13.91 -21.23
C SER A 90 -11.83 -14.51 -21.73
N GLY A 91 -11.33 -15.59 -21.11
CA GLY A 91 -10.04 -16.20 -21.47
C GLY A 91 -8.81 -15.39 -21.06
N VAL A 92 -9.00 -14.40 -20.18
CA VAL A 92 -7.93 -13.53 -19.67
C VAL A 92 -7.24 -14.23 -18.51
N LEU A 93 -5.92 -14.35 -18.58
CA LEU A 93 -5.14 -14.94 -17.49
C LEU A 93 -5.11 -13.95 -16.31
N CYS A 94 -5.76 -14.33 -15.22
CA CYS A 94 -5.69 -13.63 -13.93
C CYS A 94 -4.82 -14.45 -12.97
N GLN A 95 -3.63 -13.95 -12.64
CA GLN A 95 -2.79 -14.56 -11.61
C GLN A 95 -3.11 -13.96 -10.23
N ARG A 96 -3.16 -14.84 -9.21
CA ARG A 96 -3.31 -14.43 -7.81
C ARG A 96 -1.99 -13.84 -7.28
N GLY A 97 -2.09 -12.69 -6.64
CA GLY A 97 -1.01 -12.03 -5.90
C GLY A 97 -1.53 -10.74 -5.24
N SER A 98 -0.71 -10.06 -4.43
CA SER A 98 -0.98 -8.67 -3.99
C SER A 98 -1.12 -7.69 -5.18
N TRP A 99 -0.75 -8.17 -6.37
CA TRP A 99 -0.82 -7.55 -7.67
C TRP A 99 -1.53 -8.52 -8.62
N SER A 100 -2.71 -8.15 -9.12
CA SER A 100 -3.35 -8.94 -10.17
C SER A 100 -2.77 -8.50 -11.52
N THR A 101 -2.01 -9.38 -12.17
CA THR A 101 -1.56 -9.14 -13.55
C THR A 101 -2.57 -9.78 -14.49
N VAL A 102 -3.15 -8.99 -15.38
CA VAL A 102 -4.00 -9.47 -16.48
C VAL A 102 -3.12 -9.58 -17.72
N ARG A 103 -2.90 -10.82 -18.18
CA ARG A 103 -2.19 -11.08 -19.45
C ARG A 103 -3.20 -11.51 -20.50
N TRP A 104 -3.30 -10.72 -21.56
CA TRP A 104 -4.13 -11.06 -22.70
C TRP A 104 -3.47 -12.18 -23.52
N PRO A 105 -4.17 -13.26 -23.88
CA PRO A 105 -3.60 -14.29 -24.75
C PRO A 105 -3.36 -13.76 -26.17
N PRO A 106 -2.33 -14.23 -26.89
CA PRO A 106 -1.98 -13.76 -28.23
C PRO A 106 -3.03 -14.08 -29.33
N ARG A 107 -4.12 -14.78 -28.99
CA ARG A 107 -5.14 -15.22 -29.96
C ARG A 107 -6.38 -14.32 -30.06
N CYS A 108 -6.44 -13.22 -29.32
CA CYS A 108 -7.51 -12.24 -29.52
C CYS A 108 -7.24 -11.41 -30.76
N ARG A 109 -7.53 -11.97 -31.94
CA ARG A 109 -7.53 -11.26 -33.21
C ARG A 109 -8.79 -10.40 -33.32
N GLY A 110 -8.69 -9.20 -32.74
CA GLY A 110 -9.47 -8.03 -33.13
C GLY A 110 -8.48 -6.87 -33.25
N SER A 111 -7.97 -6.66 -34.47
CA SER A 111 -7.15 -5.50 -34.91
C SER A 111 -6.23 -4.82 -33.87
N ALA A 112 -5.17 -5.50 -33.41
CA ALA A 112 -3.85 -4.90 -33.09
C ALA A 112 -2.86 -6.00 -32.63
N PRO A 113 -1.65 -6.10 -33.20
CA PRO A 113 -0.62 -6.99 -32.71
C PRO A 113 0.20 -6.28 -31.62
N SER A 114 -0.30 -6.24 -30.39
CA SER A 114 0.55 -6.04 -29.23
C SER A 114 -0.05 -6.80 -28.05
N ALA A 115 0.76 -7.68 -27.44
CA ALA A 115 0.41 -8.37 -26.21
C ALA A 115 0.31 -7.32 -25.09
N ASN A 116 -0.85 -6.68 -24.97
CA ASN A 116 -1.13 -5.74 -23.90
C ASN A 116 -1.27 -6.54 -22.60
N VAL A 117 -0.19 -6.60 -21.82
CA VAL A 117 -0.25 -7.01 -20.41
C VAL A 117 -0.81 -5.80 -19.66
N ALA A 118 -2.11 -5.79 -19.38
CA ALA A 118 -2.67 -4.81 -18.48
C ALA A 118 -2.44 -5.30 -17.05
N LYS A 119 -1.50 -4.71 -16.33
CA LYS A 119 -1.38 -4.97 -14.89
C LYS A 119 -2.52 -4.22 -14.19
N LEU A 120 -3.60 -4.92 -13.86
CA LEU A 120 -4.76 -4.32 -13.19
C LEU A 120 -4.60 -4.52 -11.68
N THR A 121 -3.96 -3.55 -11.04
CA THR A 121 -3.64 -3.64 -9.61
C THR A 121 -4.81 -3.08 -8.80
N ALA A 122 -5.59 -3.93 -8.14
CA ALA A 122 -6.44 -3.50 -7.05
C ALA A 122 -5.58 -3.37 -5.78
N ARG A 123 -4.96 -2.20 -5.56
CA ARG A 123 -4.39 -1.84 -4.25
C ARG A 123 -5.43 -1.04 -3.47
N HIS A 124 -5.62 -1.32 -2.18
CA HIS A 124 -6.38 -0.44 -1.29
C HIS A 124 -5.45 0.37 -0.39
N GLY A 125 -5.72 1.67 -0.35
CA GLY A 125 -5.11 2.65 0.55
C GLY A 125 -4.94 4.02 -0.11
N ALA A 126 -5.99 4.51 -0.79
CA ALA A 126 -6.24 5.90 -1.18
C ALA A 126 -7.40 5.89 -2.18
N GLY A 127 -8.11 7.00 -2.32
CA GLY A 127 -8.99 7.22 -3.47
C GLY A 127 -8.15 7.49 -4.71
N GLY A 128 -7.26 6.56 -5.06
CA GLY A 128 -6.49 6.60 -6.29
C GLY A 128 -7.40 6.18 -7.42
N SER A 129 -8.12 7.15 -7.99
CA SER A 129 -8.56 7.06 -9.38
C SER A 129 -7.38 6.56 -10.20
N LEU A 130 -7.61 5.60 -11.10
CA LEU A 130 -6.65 5.17 -12.13
C LEU A 130 -5.89 6.40 -12.66
N PRO A 131 -4.60 6.62 -12.32
CA PRO A 131 -3.84 7.66 -12.98
C PRO A 131 -3.46 7.07 -14.34
N ALA A 132 -4.35 7.25 -15.31
CA ALA A 132 -4.03 7.07 -16.70
C ALA A 132 -3.21 8.29 -17.13
N SER A 133 -1.89 8.24 -17.06
CA SER A 133 -1.06 9.19 -17.79
C SER A 133 -1.04 8.80 -19.26
N GLY A 134 -2.12 9.17 -19.95
CA GLY A 134 -1.98 9.56 -21.35
C GLY A 134 -1.20 10.87 -21.36
N ARG A 135 0.12 10.83 -21.48
CA ARG A 135 0.87 12.03 -21.85
C ARG A 135 0.54 12.35 -23.31
N GLY A 136 -0.55 13.07 -23.47
CA GLY A 136 -0.96 13.75 -24.68
C GLY A 136 -1.80 14.95 -24.24
N ALA A 137 -1.14 16.11 -24.09
CA ALA A 137 -1.83 17.37 -23.91
C ALA A 137 -2.82 17.56 -25.07
N GLY A 138 -4.11 17.64 -24.76
CA GLY A 138 -5.19 18.02 -25.69
C GLY A 138 -5.30 17.19 -26.98
N GLY A 139 -6.08 16.11 -26.98
CA GLY A 139 -6.49 15.49 -28.25
C GLY A 139 -7.15 14.13 -28.12
N SER A 140 -8.42 14.06 -28.53
CA SER A 140 -9.21 12.89 -28.98
C SER A 140 -9.24 11.61 -28.12
N PRO A 141 -10.42 11.03 -27.82
CA PRO A 141 -10.54 9.72 -27.15
C PRO A 141 -10.00 8.54 -27.98
N VAL A 142 -9.53 8.79 -29.21
CA VAL A 142 -8.96 7.77 -30.10
C VAL A 142 -7.46 7.63 -29.81
N ARG A 143 -7.12 6.57 -29.08
CA ARG A 143 -5.74 6.15 -28.83
C ARG A 143 -5.10 5.70 -30.15
N ARG A 144 -3.88 6.16 -30.45
CA ARG A 144 -3.15 5.70 -31.65
C ARG A 144 -2.81 4.21 -31.50
N PRO A 145 -2.97 3.39 -32.55
CA PRO A 145 -2.49 2.01 -32.55
C PRO A 145 -0.98 2.01 -32.27
N GLY A 146 -0.56 1.31 -31.21
CA GLY A 146 0.86 1.18 -30.84
C GLY A 146 1.28 1.86 -29.52
N GLU A 147 0.48 2.77 -28.96
CA GLU A 147 0.74 3.27 -27.61
C GLU A 147 0.29 2.22 -26.58
N GLY A 148 1.23 1.54 -25.94
CA GLY A 148 0.95 0.57 -24.87
C GLY A 148 0.38 1.24 -23.62
N PHE A 149 -0.49 0.57 -22.86
CA PHE A 149 -0.92 1.04 -21.55
C PHE A 149 0.24 0.86 -20.55
N VAL A 150 0.67 1.94 -19.90
CA VAL A 150 1.67 1.90 -18.84
C VAL A 150 0.97 2.25 -17.54
N TRP A 151 1.01 1.33 -16.58
CA TRP A 151 0.54 1.58 -15.23
C TRP A 151 1.59 2.38 -14.46
N GLN A 152 1.16 3.36 -13.67
CA GLN A 152 2.03 4.14 -12.78
C GLN A 152 1.61 3.90 -11.33
N ASP A 153 2.55 3.55 -10.45
CA ASP A 153 2.28 3.43 -9.02
C ASP A 153 1.98 4.82 -8.44
N ALA A 154 0.77 5.01 -7.93
CA ALA A 154 0.37 6.23 -7.25
C ALA A 154 0.86 6.30 -5.78
N GLY A 155 1.53 5.24 -5.32
CA GLY A 155 1.84 5.06 -3.91
C GLY A 155 0.60 4.73 -3.07
N THR A 156 0.82 4.43 -1.80
CA THR A 156 -0.21 4.13 -0.81
C THR A 156 -0.16 5.17 0.30
N ARG A 157 -1.31 5.73 0.68
CA ARG A 157 -1.42 6.71 1.76
C ARG A 157 -2.40 6.24 2.83
N LEU A 158 -1.97 6.27 4.10
CA LEU A 158 -2.83 5.99 5.23
C LEU A 158 -3.74 7.18 5.52
N LYS A 159 -5.04 6.95 5.70
CA LYS A 159 -6.02 7.98 6.05
C LYS A 159 -6.51 7.84 7.49
N VAL A 160 -5.60 8.03 8.44
CA VAL A 160 -5.97 8.17 9.85
C VAL A 160 -5.75 9.61 10.26
N THR A 161 -6.77 10.29 10.78
CA THR A 161 -6.65 11.70 11.16
C THR A 161 -5.50 11.90 12.16
N GLY A 162 -4.55 12.76 11.80
CA GLY A 162 -3.36 13.06 12.59
C GLY A 162 -2.24 12.02 12.50
N ILE A 163 -2.36 11.01 11.64
CA ILE A 163 -1.27 10.10 11.29
C ILE A 163 -1.15 10.09 9.77
N GLU A 164 -0.16 10.79 9.26
CA GLU A 164 0.15 10.75 7.83
C GLU A 164 1.24 9.72 7.56
N LEU A 165 0.98 8.85 6.59
CA LEU A 165 1.96 7.88 6.11
C LEU A 165 1.79 7.72 4.61
N PHE A 166 2.89 7.80 3.87
CA PHE A 166 2.96 7.57 2.44
C PHE A 166 4.07 6.58 2.11
N SER A 167 3.79 5.61 1.24
CA SER A 167 4.77 4.65 0.75
C SER A 167 4.62 4.47 -0.76
N ALA A 168 5.74 4.46 -1.48
CA ALA A 168 5.78 4.07 -2.89
C ALA A 168 7.03 3.23 -3.17
N GLY A 169 6.93 2.33 -4.14
CA GLY A 169 8.03 1.42 -4.50
C GLY A 169 8.31 0.33 -3.46
N GLU A 170 9.54 -0.17 -3.48
CA GLU A 170 10.04 -1.23 -2.59
C GLU A 170 10.24 -0.70 -1.17
N GLN A 171 10.09 -1.54 -0.15
CA GLN A 171 10.31 -1.15 1.26
C GLN A 171 11.25 -2.10 1.99
N GLN A 172 11.43 -3.31 1.48
CA GLN A 172 12.42 -4.24 1.96
C GLN A 172 13.68 -4.03 1.13
N ALA A 173 14.77 -3.68 1.81
CA ALA A 173 16.08 -3.51 1.17
C ALA A 173 16.66 -4.87 0.83
N GLY A 174 17.23 -5.00 -0.37
CA GLY A 174 18.15 -6.06 -0.75
C GLY A 174 19.59 -5.74 -0.36
N GLU A 175 20.51 -6.66 -0.63
CA GLU A 175 21.94 -6.54 -0.31
C GLU A 175 22.64 -5.39 -1.06
N GLN A 176 22.10 -4.98 -2.21
CA GLN A 176 22.65 -3.94 -3.08
C GLN A 176 22.00 -2.57 -2.87
N ASP A 177 21.13 -2.45 -1.86
CA ASP A 177 20.38 -1.22 -1.63
C ASP A 177 21.04 -0.34 -0.56
N ASP A 178 21.20 0.93 -0.91
CA ASP A 178 21.53 1.98 0.05
C ASP A 178 20.26 2.48 0.73
N ILE A 179 20.29 2.56 2.07
CA ILE A 179 19.17 3.05 2.88
C ILE A 179 19.52 4.41 3.45
N TYR A 180 18.74 5.42 3.10
CA TYR A 180 18.84 6.76 3.69
C TYR A 180 17.63 7.00 4.58
N THR A 181 17.86 7.38 5.83
CA THR A 181 16.80 7.66 6.80
C THR A 181 17.01 9.01 7.48
N SER A 182 15.92 9.74 7.68
CA SER A 182 15.86 10.92 8.54
C SER A 182 14.72 10.74 9.54
N TRP A 183 14.97 11.08 10.80
CA TRP A 183 14.01 11.01 11.89
C TRP A 183 14.09 12.25 12.76
N ASP A 184 12.99 13.00 12.83
CA ASP A 184 12.79 14.06 13.80
C ASP A 184 11.94 13.53 14.97
N PRO A 185 12.48 13.38 16.19
CA PRO A 185 11.74 12.88 17.33
C PRO A 185 10.73 13.88 17.93
N ILE A 186 10.87 15.18 17.65
CA ILE A 186 9.99 16.23 18.17
C ILE A 186 8.72 16.26 17.34
N ASP A 187 8.87 16.42 16.02
CA ASP A 187 7.75 16.48 15.08
C ASP A 187 7.25 15.08 14.67
N ARG A 188 8.02 14.04 15.02
CA ARG A 188 7.77 12.65 14.62
C ARG A 188 7.71 12.46 13.11
N HIS A 189 8.59 13.16 12.41
CA HIS A 189 8.73 13.06 10.97
C HIS A 189 9.78 12.02 10.62
N TYR A 190 9.36 10.96 9.93
CA TYR A 190 10.25 9.92 9.45
C TYR A 190 10.26 9.89 7.92
N ARG A 191 11.46 9.93 7.34
CA ARG A 191 11.67 9.72 5.91
C ARG A 191 12.65 8.57 5.75
N ARG A 192 12.32 7.65 4.84
CA ARG A 192 13.22 6.59 4.39
C ARG A 192 13.20 6.51 2.87
N LEU A 193 14.39 6.48 2.28
CA LEU A 193 14.62 6.23 0.87
C LEU A 193 15.44 4.96 0.71
N LEU A 194 15.08 4.16 -0.29
CA LEU A 194 15.85 3.02 -0.76
C LEU A 194 16.40 3.36 -2.13
N LEU A 195 17.71 3.28 -2.28
CA LEU A 195 18.41 3.53 -3.53
C LEU A 195 19.13 2.27 -3.99
N ARG A 196 19.18 2.04 -5.31
CA ARG A 196 20.01 1.02 -5.94
C ARG A 196 20.67 1.64 -7.16
N ASP A 197 21.99 1.50 -7.28
CA ASP A 197 22.76 2.10 -8.38
C ASP A 197 22.49 3.60 -8.56
N GLY A 198 22.34 4.32 -7.44
CA GLY A 198 22.03 5.75 -7.43
C GLY A 198 20.59 6.11 -7.81
N ARG A 199 19.68 5.13 -7.95
CA ARG A 199 18.28 5.34 -8.36
C ARG A 199 17.34 5.04 -7.22
N LEU A 200 16.29 5.86 -7.08
CA LEU A 200 15.25 5.60 -6.09
C LEU A 200 14.50 4.31 -6.43
N ARG A 201 14.36 3.42 -5.45
CA ARG A 201 13.58 2.17 -5.53
C ARG A 201 12.36 2.21 -4.63
N GLY A 202 12.44 2.98 -3.56
CA GLY A 202 11.46 3.00 -2.50
C GLY A 202 11.48 4.29 -1.71
N VAL A 203 10.31 4.76 -1.32
CA VAL A 203 10.13 5.90 -0.42
C VAL A 203 9.09 5.56 0.63
N LEU A 204 9.36 5.95 1.87
CA LEU A 204 8.44 5.89 2.99
C LEU A 204 8.52 7.21 3.76
N LEU A 205 7.39 7.88 3.88
CA LEU A 205 7.24 9.13 4.62
C LEU A 205 6.20 8.93 5.73
N MET A 206 6.46 9.45 6.90
CA MET A 206 5.52 9.53 8.02
C MET A 206 5.58 10.93 8.64
N GLY A 207 4.42 11.47 9.00
CA GLY A 207 4.30 12.83 9.50
C GLY A 207 4.28 13.83 8.35
N ASP A 208 5.45 14.28 7.89
CA ASP A 208 5.54 15.15 6.71
C ASP A 208 5.53 14.32 5.42
N CYS A 209 4.40 14.41 4.70
CA CYS A 209 4.19 13.76 3.40
C CYS A 209 4.07 14.77 2.24
N THR A 210 4.59 15.99 2.39
CA THR A 210 4.55 17.04 1.35
C THR A 210 5.28 16.62 0.07
N ALA A 211 6.44 15.96 0.21
CA ALA A 211 7.24 15.46 -0.90
C ALA A 211 6.64 14.22 -1.60
N ALA A 212 5.52 13.66 -1.11
CA ALA A 212 4.94 12.42 -1.64
C ALA A 212 4.69 12.49 -3.15
N ALA A 213 4.07 13.57 -3.65
CA ALA A 213 3.75 13.72 -5.06
C ALA A 213 5.01 13.71 -5.96
N ALA A 214 6.08 14.40 -5.54
CA ALA A 214 7.34 14.46 -6.26
C ALA A 214 8.06 13.10 -6.27
N LEU A 215 7.96 12.34 -5.18
CA LEU A 215 8.63 11.04 -5.02
C LEU A 215 7.80 9.86 -5.54
N THR A 216 6.54 10.06 -5.93
CA THR A 216 5.64 9.00 -6.40
C THR A 216 6.09 8.41 -7.75
N ALA A 217 6.48 9.27 -8.70
CA ALA A 217 6.81 8.83 -10.07
C ALA A 217 8.29 8.43 -10.25
N ARG A 218 9.13 8.68 -9.24
CA ARG A 218 10.59 8.52 -9.33
C ARG A 218 11.11 7.09 -9.22
N PRO A 219 10.49 6.16 -8.49
CA PRO A 219 10.94 4.77 -8.45
C PRO A 219 10.93 4.04 -9.81
N GLU A 220 10.16 4.57 -10.77
CA GLU A 220 10.08 4.09 -12.15
C GLU A 220 10.96 4.90 -13.11
N SER A 221 11.61 5.97 -12.63
CA SER A 221 12.45 6.87 -13.43
C SER A 221 13.93 6.48 -13.34
N ASP A 222 14.68 6.73 -14.43
CA ASP A 222 16.13 6.50 -14.52
C ASP A 222 16.95 7.67 -13.92
N GLU A 223 16.30 8.60 -13.21
CA GLU A 223 16.92 9.81 -12.70
C GLU A 223 17.80 9.50 -11.47
N PRO A 224 19.07 9.97 -11.44
CA PRO A 224 19.94 9.76 -10.30
C PRO A 224 19.45 10.55 -9.09
N ALA A 225 19.66 9.98 -7.90
CA ALA A 225 19.25 10.60 -6.65
C ALA A 225 20.06 11.85 -6.33
N THR A 226 19.36 12.89 -5.88
CA THR A 226 19.96 14.12 -5.38
C THR A 226 19.83 14.23 -3.87
N VAL A 227 20.75 14.95 -3.25
CA VAL A 227 20.81 15.16 -1.78
C VAL A 227 19.51 15.76 -1.25
N ASP A 228 18.85 16.60 -2.04
CA ASP A 228 17.56 17.24 -1.70
C ASP A 228 16.42 16.24 -1.47
N TRP A 229 16.59 14.97 -1.87
CA TRP A 229 15.56 13.96 -1.60
C TRP A 229 15.62 13.46 -0.16
N ALA A 230 16.74 13.65 0.54
CA ALA A 230 16.88 13.27 1.94
C ALA A 230 16.31 14.32 2.92
N PHE A 231 16.11 15.56 2.46
CA PHE A 231 15.69 16.71 3.26
C PHE A 231 14.33 17.27 2.83
#